data_AF-A0A7S4HYS1-F1
#
_entry.id   AF-A0A7S4HYS1-F1
#
_cell.length_a   1.000
_cell.length_b   1.000
_cell.length_c   1.000
_cell.angle_alpha   90.00
_cell.angle_beta   90.00
_cell.angle_gamma   90.00
#
_symmetry.space_group_name_H-M   'P 1'
#
loop_
_entity.id
_entity.type
_entity.pdbx_description
1 polymer ?
#
loop_
_entity_poly.entity_id
_entity_poly.type
_entity_poly.pdbx_seq_one_letter_code
_entity_poly.pdbx_strand_id
1 'polypeptide(L)'
;SMHKALLYFFFLAVCFVCVQSSSPCVFDEGEYYDYEETLECFMSIPLTDDIKFTTLATLNRSLELYTFYDIAHNSPDPNLPMQVNMQQGLQEIASRDYLTDFDFQNDLRSLYLQLNDAHTQYYAPTCYQNILIRQAFAPVGVGSSKDSYKVKISPYIPDDLAQWYQETTNVNIGEYIGYEIVSINYIPTYDYFMNYASNSVGIAKDAGARFNYVMTLPEPRDDITVVMYGYWQQRTRRNPFPESDMVRYELLSPSGESVVLDLPWSFKALKTYDGLDSWKQDY
;
A
#
# COMPACT_ATOMS: atom_id res chain seq x y z
N SER A 1 72.40 -10.70 -30.95
CA SER A 1 71.60 -9.80 -30.11
C SER A 1 70.36 -9.40 -30.89
N MET A 2 69.22 -10.04 -30.65
CA MET A 2 67.91 -9.59 -31.14
C MET A 2 66.83 -10.27 -30.29
N HIS A 3 65.96 -9.43 -29.74
CA HIS A 3 64.97 -9.74 -28.70
C HIS A 3 63.87 -10.70 -29.19
N LYS A 4 63.53 -11.68 -28.34
CA LYS A 4 62.29 -12.45 -28.45
C LYS A 4 61.19 -11.68 -27.73
N ALA A 5 60.23 -11.15 -28.48
CA ALA A 5 59.01 -10.56 -27.93
C ALA A 5 58.04 -11.68 -27.52
N LEU A 6 57.59 -11.58 -26.28
CA LEU A 6 56.69 -12.48 -25.58
C LEU A 6 55.25 -11.99 -25.86
N LEU A 7 54.42 -12.77 -26.55
CA LEU A 7 52.98 -12.48 -26.69
C LEU A 7 52.22 -13.28 -25.62
N TYR A 8 51.76 -12.60 -24.56
CA TYR A 8 50.79 -13.14 -23.61
C TYR A 8 49.38 -12.89 -24.14
N PHE A 9 48.70 -13.96 -24.56
CA PHE A 9 47.26 -13.95 -24.82
C PHE A 9 46.52 -14.04 -23.47
N PHE A 10 45.95 -12.92 -23.02
CA PHE A 10 45.05 -12.89 -21.87
C PHE A 10 43.66 -13.31 -22.35
N PHE A 11 43.25 -14.54 -22.03
CA PHE A 11 41.87 -14.99 -22.22
C PHE A 11 40.99 -14.35 -21.14
N LEU A 12 40.18 -13.35 -21.51
CA LEU A 12 39.12 -12.84 -20.66
C LEU A 12 37.98 -13.88 -20.66
N ALA A 13 37.93 -14.72 -19.64
CA ALA A 13 36.78 -15.58 -19.38
C ALA A 13 35.65 -14.70 -18.82
N VAL A 14 34.75 -14.24 -19.70
CA VAL A 14 33.49 -13.62 -19.30
C VAL A 14 32.61 -14.73 -18.74
N CYS A 15 32.60 -14.90 -17.42
CA CYS A 15 31.59 -15.68 -16.72
C CYS A 15 30.23 -14.98 -16.93
N PHE A 16 29.49 -15.43 -17.94
CA PHE A 16 28.05 -15.25 -17.98
C PHE A 16 27.47 -16.06 -16.83
N VAL A 17 27.32 -15.42 -15.67
CA VAL A 17 26.42 -15.92 -14.64
C VAL A 17 25.03 -15.80 -15.26
N CYS A 18 24.45 -16.92 -15.68
CA CYS A 18 23.01 -17.01 -15.93
C CYS A 18 22.34 -16.68 -14.60
N VAL A 19 21.95 -15.42 -14.42
CA VAL A 19 20.88 -15.07 -13.50
C VAL A 19 19.69 -15.86 -14.01
N GLN A 20 19.28 -16.91 -13.28
CA GLN A 20 17.96 -17.49 -13.49
C GLN A 20 16.99 -16.36 -13.20
N SER A 21 16.50 -15.70 -14.26
CA SER A 21 15.30 -14.88 -14.16
C SER A 21 14.21 -15.84 -13.71
N SER A 22 13.84 -15.80 -12.44
CA SER A 22 12.48 -16.21 -12.08
C SER A 22 11.56 -15.44 -13.01
N SER A 23 10.58 -16.13 -13.58
CA SER A 23 9.52 -15.42 -14.31
C SER A 23 8.83 -14.51 -13.29
N PRO A 24 8.69 -13.19 -13.56
CA PRO A 24 7.96 -12.32 -12.65
C PRO A 24 6.50 -12.78 -12.56
N CYS A 25 5.85 -12.43 -11.45
CA CYS A 25 4.43 -12.71 -11.19
C CYS A 25 4.07 -14.19 -11.06
N VAL A 26 4.91 -14.98 -10.38
CA VAL A 26 4.56 -16.34 -9.97
C VAL A 26 4.09 -16.30 -8.52
N PHE A 27 2.80 -16.49 -8.31
CA PHE A 27 2.18 -16.47 -6.98
C PHE A 27 1.21 -17.65 -6.82
N ASP A 28 1.15 -18.23 -5.63
CA ASP A 28 0.23 -19.28 -5.26
C ASP A 28 -0.82 -18.69 -4.30
N GLU A 29 -2.11 -18.95 -4.57
CA GLU A 29 -3.19 -18.45 -3.73
C GLU A 29 -2.99 -18.87 -2.26
N GLY A 30 -3.05 -17.88 -1.37
CA GLY A 30 -2.90 -18.10 0.07
C GLY A 30 -1.46 -18.00 0.58
N GLU A 31 -0.47 -18.02 -0.30
CA GLU A 31 0.93 -17.90 0.07
C GLU A 31 1.36 -16.44 0.26
N TYR A 32 2.46 -16.26 1.01
CA TYR A 32 3.05 -14.96 1.31
C TYR A 32 4.33 -14.72 0.51
N TYR A 33 4.51 -13.47 0.12
CA TYR A 33 5.62 -12.97 -0.67
C TYR A 33 6.22 -11.74 -0.01
N ASP A 34 7.47 -11.43 -0.37
CA ASP A 34 8.13 -10.22 0.12
C ASP A 34 7.83 -8.99 -0.75
N TYR A 35 8.35 -7.85 -0.28
CA TYR A 35 8.16 -6.56 -0.92
C TYR A 35 8.73 -6.51 -2.34
N GLU A 36 9.96 -7.00 -2.53
CA GLU A 36 10.69 -6.85 -3.78
C GLU A 36 10.09 -7.75 -4.85
N GLU A 37 9.80 -9.02 -4.52
CA GLU A 37 9.16 -9.96 -5.44
C GLU A 37 7.80 -9.44 -5.93
N THR A 38 7.02 -8.86 -5.02
CA THR A 38 5.71 -8.27 -5.38
C THR A 38 5.87 -7.02 -6.23
N LEU A 39 6.80 -6.12 -5.86
CA LEU A 39 7.04 -4.88 -6.58
C LEU A 39 7.58 -5.16 -8.00
N GLU A 40 8.52 -6.09 -8.15
CA GLU A 40 9.05 -6.52 -9.45
C GLU A 40 7.93 -7.01 -10.38
N CYS A 41 6.99 -7.80 -9.85
CA CYS A 41 5.81 -8.19 -10.62
C CYS A 41 4.95 -6.99 -11.00
N PHE A 42 4.63 -6.08 -10.06
CA PHE A 42 3.78 -4.93 -10.34
C PHE A 42 4.38 -4.02 -11.42
N MET A 43 5.71 -3.90 -11.42
CA MET A 43 6.47 -3.09 -12.38
C MET A 43 6.74 -3.79 -13.72
N SER A 44 6.31 -5.06 -13.88
CA SER A 44 6.64 -5.88 -15.06
C SER A 44 5.81 -5.58 -16.32
N ILE A 45 4.70 -4.83 -16.18
CA ILE A 45 3.86 -4.44 -17.32
C ILE A 45 4.29 -3.05 -17.80
N PRO A 46 4.84 -2.91 -19.02
CA PRO A 46 5.12 -1.59 -19.59
C PRO A 46 3.80 -0.89 -19.95
N LEU A 47 3.74 0.42 -19.71
CA LEU A 47 2.60 1.22 -20.16
C LEU A 47 2.64 1.38 -21.68
N THR A 48 1.48 1.24 -22.33
CA THR A 48 1.32 1.55 -23.77
C THR A 48 0.48 2.81 -23.95
N ASP A 49 0.71 3.52 -25.06
CA ASP A 49 -0.09 4.70 -25.42
C ASP A 49 -1.59 4.37 -25.54
N ASP A 50 -1.91 3.20 -26.08
CA ASP A 50 -3.30 2.74 -26.22
C ASP A 50 -3.99 2.63 -24.85
N ILE A 51 -3.36 1.96 -23.89
CA ILE A 51 -3.85 1.86 -22.51
C ILE A 51 -3.99 3.24 -21.87
N LYS A 52 -2.94 4.07 -21.96
CA LYS A 52 -2.89 5.37 -21.31
C LYS A 52 -4.00 6.28 -21.81
N PHE A 53 -4.07 6.48 -23.13
CA PHE A 53 -4.99 7.45 -23.72
C PHE A 53 -6.43 6.95 -23.77
N THR A 54 -6.67 5.65 -23.92
CA THR A 54 -8.03 5.09 -23.83
C THR A 54 -8.59 5.19 -22.42
N THR A 55 -7.78 4.89 -21.40
CA THR A 55 -8.16 5.06 -19.99
C THR A 55 -8.47 6.53 -19.69
N LEU A 56 -7.56 7.45 -20.03
CA LEU A 56 -7.77 8.89 -19.80
C LEU A 56 -8.98 9.45 -20.55
N ALA A 57 -9.21 9.02 -21.80
CA ALA A 57 -10.39 9.44 -22.55
C ALA A 57 -11.69 8.96 -21.88
N THR A 58 -11.69 7.74 -21.35
CA THR A 58 -12.84 7.18 -20.63
C THR A 58 -13.10 7.94 -19.33
N LEU A 59 -12.06 8.17 -18.52
CA LEU A 59 -12.18 8.91 -17.26
C LEU A 59 -12.65 10.34 -17.48
N ASN A 60 -12.12 11.04 -18.49
CA ASN A 60 -12.58 12.39 -18.84
C ASN A 60 -14.08 12.44 -19.16
N ARG A 61 -14.59 11.46 -19.93
CA ARG A 61 -16.04 11.37 -20.21
C ARG A 61 -16.85 11.03 -18.96
N SER A 62 -16.34 10.15 -18.10
CA SER A 62 -17.02 9.78 -16.86
C SER A 62 -17.11 10.93 -15.85
N LEU A 63 -16.17 11.88 -15.86
CA LEU A 63 -16.24 13.06 -14.99
C LEU A 63 -17.49 13.92 -15.24
N GLU A 64 -18.03 13.93 -16.46
CA GLU A 64 -19.29 14.62 -16.79
C GLU A 64 -20.48 14.06 -16.01
N LEU A 65 -20.38 12.83 -15.51
CA LEU A 65 -21.43 12.15 -14.73
C LEU A 65 -21.24 12.33 -13.22
N TYR A 66 -20.14 12.93 -12.77
CA TYR A 66 -19.86 13.11 -11.36
C TYR A 66 -20.66 14.29 -10.80
N THR A 67 -21.75 13.99 -10.09
CA THR A 67 -22.70 14.99 -9.58
C THR A 67 -22.09 15.97 -8.57
N PHE A 68 -20.97 15.63 -7.93
CA PHE A 68 -20.27 16.50 -6.99
C PHE A 68 -19.04 17.17 -7.61
N TYR A 69 -18.92 17.21 -8.94
CA TYR A 69 -17.75 17.78 -9.63
C TYR A 69 -17.40 19.21 -9.16
N ASP A 70 -18.38 20.12 -9.16
CA ASP A 70 -18.15 21.53 -8.77
C ASP A 70 -17.77 21.66 -7.29
N ILE A 71 -18.42 20.86 -6.42
CA ILE A 71 -18.14 20.85 -4.98
C ILE A 71 -16.76 20.27 -4.70
N ALA A 72 -16.36 19.21 -5.41
CA ALA A 72 -15.03 18.65 -5.28
C ALA A 72 -13.97 19.64 -5.77
N HIS A 73 -14.24 20.35 -6.87
CA HIS A 73 -13.31 21.31 -7.46
C HIS A 73 -13.05 22.52 -6.56
N ASN A 74 -14.11 23.14 -6.03
CA ASN A 74 -14.00 24.31 -5.17
C ASN A 74 -15.22 24.39 -4.24
N SER A 75 -15.17 23.68 -3.12
CA SER A 75 -16.27 23.66 -2.16
C SER A 75 -16.41 25.02 -1.47
N PRO A 76 -17.62 25.61 -1.43
CA PRO A 76 -17.88 26.85 -0.70
C PRO A 76 -18.08 26.62 0.81
N ASP A 77 -18.23 25.37 1.26
CA ASP A 77 -18.46 25.05 2.67
C ASP A 77 -17.12 25.01 3.44
N PRO A 78 -16.89 25.90 4.41
CA PRO A 78 -15.65 25.89 5.20
C PRO A 78 -15.47 24.61 6.02
N ASN A 79 -16.54 23.85 6.29
CA ASN A 79 -16.45 22.56 6.98
C ASN A 79 -16.11 21.40 6.03
N LEU A 80 -16.16 21.64 4.72
CA LEU A 80 -15.77 20.70 3.68
C LEU A 80 -14.86 21.40 2.67
N PRO A 81 -13.62 21.79 3.04
CA PRO A 81 -12.75 22.59 2.19
C PRO A 81 -12.08 21.74 1.08
N MET A 82 -12.88 21.16 0.19
CA MET A 82 -12.40 20.37 -0.95
C MET A 82 -11.94 21.26 -2.10
N GLN A 83 -10.78 20.92 -2.68
CA GLN A 83 -10.11 21.66 -3.75
C GLN A 83 -9.41 20.69 -4.73
N VAL A 84 -10.20 19.86 -5.41
CA VAL A 84 -9.72 18.79 -6.30
C VAL A 84 -10.10 19.10 -7.74
N ASN A 85 -9.15 19.61 -8.52
CA ASN A 85 -9.34 19.83 -9.95
C ASN A 85 -9.08 18.54 -10.73
N MET A 86 -10.11 17.71 -10.89
CA MET A 86 -10.00 16.42 -11.59
C MET A 86 -9.56 16.57 -13.04
N GLN A 87 -10.06 17.59 -13.76
CA GLN A 87 -9.69 17.81 -15.16
C GLN A 87 -8.21 18.17 -15.30
N GLN A 88 -7.71 19.07 -14.44
CA GLN A 88 -6.29 19.40 -14.41
C GLN A 88 -5.45 18.18 -13.99
N GLY A 89 -5.86 17.44 -12.96
CA GLY A 89 -5.16 16.24 -12.52
C GLY A 89 -5.03 15.19 -13.63
N LEU A 90 -6.10 14.94 -14.41
CA LEU A 90 -6.03 14.04 -15.56
C LEU A 90 -5.12 14.59 -16.68
N GLN A 91 -5.08 15.90 -16.90
CA GLN A 91 -4.16 16.52 -17.86
C GLN A 91 -2.70 16.41 -17.44
N GLU A 92 -2.41 16.58 -16.15
CA GLU A 92 -1.08 16.39 -15.58
C GLU A 92 -0.64 14.92 -15.69
N ILE A 93 -1.54 13.98 -15.41
CA ILE A 93 -1.26 12.54 -15.61
C ILE A 93 -1.04 12.24 -17.10
N ALA A 94 -1.79 12.88 -18.01
CA ALA A 94 -1.60 12.70 -19.44
C ALA A 94 -0.21 13.15 -19.92
N SER A 95 0.36 14.20 -19.32
CA SER A 95 1.65 14.79 -19.74
C SER A 95 2.88 14.14 -19.08
N ARG A 96 2.70 13.33 -18.03
CA ARG A 96 3.79 12.58 -17.39
C ARG A 96 4.22 11.38 -18.22
N ASP A 97 5.52 11.13 -18.29
CA ASP A 97 6.08 9.90 -18.83
C ASP A 97 6.09 8.84 -17.73
N TYR A 98 5.54 7.66 -18.02
CA TYR A 98 5.55 6.52 -17.11
C TYR A 98 6.33 5.38 -17.74
N LEU A 99 7.14 4.72 -16.92
CA LEU A 99 7.86 3.52 -17.35
C LEU A 99 6.95 2.29 -17.31
N THR A 100 6.14 2.19 -16.25
CA THR A 100 5.27 1.03 -16.01
C THR A 100 3.80 1.43 -16.05
N ASP A 101 2.95 0.46 -16.38
CA ASP A 101 1.52 0.65 -16.24
C ASP A 101 1.14 0.89 -14.77
N PHE A 102 1.74 0.15 -13.84
CA PHE A 102 1.45 0.29 -12.41
C PHE A 102 1.61 1.74 -11.89
N ASP A 103 2.67 2.44 -12.28
CA ASP A 103 2.86 3.85 -11.90
C ASP A 103 1.71 4.74 -12.38
N PHE A 104 1.29 4.56 -13.64
CA PHE A 104 0.17 5.29 -14.23
C PHE A 104 -1.16 4.99 -13.51
N GLN A 105 -1.43 3.71 -13.22
CA GLN A 105 -2.61 3.28 -12.48
C GLN A 105 -2.63 3.85 -11.06
N ASN A 106 -1.46 3.90 -10.39
CA ASN A 106 -1.34 4.42 -9.04
C ASN A 106 -1.53 5.95 -8.98
N ASP A 107 -1.10 6.68 -10.02
CA ASP A 107 -1.36 8.13 -10.12
C ASP A 107 -2.85 8.43 -10.33
N LEU A 108 -3.54 7.65 -11.18
CA LEU A 108 -4.99 7.74 -11.34
C LEU A 108 -5.72 7.44 -10.02
N ARG A 109 -5.32 6.37 -9.32
CA ARG A 109 -5.84 6.02 -8.00
C ARG A 109 -5.66 7.17 -7.01
N SER A 110 -4.46 7.75 -6.97
CA SER A 110 -4.13 8.84 -6.05
C SER A 110 -4.90 10.12 -6.34
N LEU A 111 -5.18 10.44 -7.62
CA LEU A 111 -6.05 11.55 -7.99
C LEU A 111 -7.49 11.34 -7.48
N TYR A 112 -8.08 10.17 -7.76
CA TYR A 112 -9.46 9.88 -7.32
C TYR A 112 -9.58 9.79 -5.81
N LEU A 113 -8.54 9.36 -5.10
CA LEU A 113 -8.52 9.29 -3.64
C LEU A 113 -8.77 10.67 -2.99
N GLN A 114 -8.29 11.75 -3.61
CA GLN A 114 -8.47 13.12 -3.12
C GLN A 114 -9.94 13.55 -3.08
N LEU A 115 -10.81 12.92 -3.88
CA LEU A 115 -12.25 13.17 -3.85
C LEU A 115 -12.90 12.78 -2.52
N ASN A 116 -12.23 11.97 -1.69
CA ASN A 116 -12.72 11.59 -0.38
C ASN A 116 -14.16 11.05 -0.42
N ASP A 117 -14.47 10.27 -1.46
CA ASP A 117 -15.80 9.78 -1.78
C ASP A 117 -15.78 8.26 -2.01
N ALA A 118 -16.46 7.52 -1.13
CA ALA A 118 -16.57 6.07 -1.23
C ALA A 118 -17.24 5.59 -2.53
N HIS A 119 -18.00 6.45 -3.21
CA HIS A 119 -18.75 6.08 -4.43
C HIS A 119 -18.03 6.50 -5.72
N THR A 120 -17.03 7.37 -5.62
CA THR A 120 -16.31 7.90 -6.79
C THR A 120 -14.84 7.55 -6.66
N GLN A 121 -14.50 6.33 -7.08
CA GLN A 121 -13.19 5.74 -6.86
C GLN A 121 -12.61 5.19 -8.15
N TYR A 122 -11.30 5.23 -8.24
CA TYR A 122 -10.56 4.52 -9.28
C TYR A 122 -10.04 3.20 -8.72
N TYR A 123 -10.34 2.11 -9.43
CA TYR A 123 -9.77 0.81 -9.17
C TYR A 123 -8.80 0.50 -10.30
N ALA A 124 -7.54 0.23 -9.93
CA ALA A 124 -6.55 -0.27 -10.86
C ALA A 124 -6.99 -1.63 -11.44
N PRO A 125 -6.37 -2.12 -12.52
CA PRO A 125 -6.61 -3.48 -13.03
C PRO A 125 -6.57 -4.55 -11.93
N THR A 126 -7.35 -5.62 -12.11
CA THR A 126 -7.65 -6.58 -11.04
C THR A 126 -6.41 -7.34 -10.59
N CYS A 127 -5.44 -7.54 -11.48
CA CYS A 127 -4.16 -8.14 -11.14
C CYS A 127 -3.48 -7.42 -9.94
N TYR A 128 -3.39 -6.07 -9.95
CA TYR A 128 -2.81 -5.29 -8.84
C TYR A 128 -3.67 -5.30 -7.56
N GLN A 129 -4.90 -5.81 -7.63
CA GLN A 129 -5.80 -5.90 -6.49
C GLN A 129 -5.81 -7.28 -5.82
N ASN A 130 -5.22 -8.29 -6.46
CA ASN A 130 -5.21 -9.68 -5.99
C ASN A 130 -4.03 -9.99 -5.06
N ILE A 131 -3.44 -8.95 -4.45
CA ILE A 131 -2.49 -9.07 -3.35
C ILE A 131 -3.07 -8.36 -2.13
N LEU A 132 -3.18 -9.09 -1.02
CA LEU A 132 -3.54 -8.56 0.29
C LEU A 132 -2.27 -8.11 1.01
N ILE A 133 -2.11 -6.79 1.14
CA ILE A 133 -0.92 -6.20 1.77
C ILE A 133 -1.24 -5.93 3.24
N ARG A 134 -0.43 -6.45 4.17
CA ARG A 134 -0.69 -6.30 5.61
C ARG A 134 0.51 -5.90 6.43
N GLN A 135 0.28 -5.02 7.41
CA GLN A 135 1.20 -4.75 8.51
C GLN A 135 0.83 -5.57 9.76
N ALA A 136 1.79 -5.75 10.67
CA ALA A 136 1.71 -6.58 11.86
C ALA A 136 0.54 -6.22 12.76
N PHE A 137 0.42 -4.93 13.11
CA PHE A 137 -0.43 -4.52 14.21
C PHE A 137 -1.77 -3.96 13.73
N ALA A 138 -2.85 -4.43 14.37
CA ALA A 138 -4.20 -3.89 14.28
C ALA A 138 -4.37 -2.73 15.29
N PRO A 139 -4.25 -1.45 14.88
CA PRO A 139 -4.29 -0.34 15.82
C PRO A 139 -5.72 -0.07 16.30
N VAL A 140 -5.88 0.27 17.58
CA VAL A 140 -7.14 0.77 18.14
C VAL A 140 -6.89 2.07 18.90
N GLY A 141 -7.82 3.01 18.74
CA GLY A 141 -7.82 4.26 19.50
C GLY A 141 -8.39 4.08 20.90
N VAL A 142 -7.71 4.61 21.92
CA VAL A 142 -8.18 4.62 23.30
C VAL A 142 -8.02 6.02 23.88
N GLY A 143 -9.09 6.56 24.46
CA GLY A 143 -9.09 7.91 25.05
C GLY A 143 -10.25 8.76 24.54
N SER A 144 -10.55 9.85 25.25
CA SER A 144 -11.70 10.72 24.96
C SER A 144 -11.32 12.18 24.67
N SER A 145 -10.03 12.53 24.77
CA SER A 145 -9.48 13.84 24.45
C SER A 145 -8.15 13.72 23.72
N LYS A 146 -7.72 14.77 23.01
CA LYS A 146 -6.42 14.80 22.32
C LYS A 146 -5.25 14.48 23.26
N ASP A 147 -5.29 14.99 24.49
CA ASP A 147 -4.21 14.80 25.47
C ASP A 147 -4.20 13.40 26.11
N SER A 148 -5.31 12.66 25.99
CA SER A 148 -5.45 11.29 26.52
C SER A 148 -5.50 10.21 25.43
N TYR A 149 -5.56 10.61 24.16
CA TYR A 149 -5.70 9.70 23.04
C TYR A 149 -4.41 8.94 22.79
N LYS A 150 -4.50 7.61 22.87
CA LYS A 150 -3.42 6.67 22.64
C LYS A 150 -3.83 5.69 21.57
N VAL A 151 -2.87 5.28 20.76
CA VAL A 151 -3.05 4.18 19.82
C VAL A 151 -2.42 2.95 20.43
N LYS A 152 -3.20 1.87 20.54
CA LYS A 152 -2.74 0.60 21.10
C LYS A 152 -2.85 -0.53 20.10
N ILE A 153 -2.07 -1.57 20.32
CA ILE A 153 -2.17 -2.82 19.56
C ILE A 153 -3.36 -3.62 20.12
N SER A 154 -4.31 -3.95 19.26
CA SER A 154 -5.49 -4.76 19.61
C SER A 154 -5.18 -6.26 19.54
N PRO A 155 -6.00 -7.12 20.15
CA PRO A 155 -5.85 -8.57 20.04
C PRO A 155 -6.27 -9.14 18.68
N TYR A 156 -6.71 -8.29 17.74
CA TYR A 156 -7.26 -8.71 16.46
C TYR A 156 -6.17 -8.91 15.41
N ILE A 157 -5.38 -9.95 15.60
CA ILE A 157 -4.31 -10.34 14.68
C ILE A 157 -4.69 -11.69 14.09
N PRO A 158 -4.82 -11.82 12.76
CA PRO A 158 -5.06 -13.14 12.18
C PRO A 158 -3.91 -14.11 12.39
N ASP A 159 -4.26 -15.38 12.60
CA ASP A 159 -3.31 -16.45 12.91
C ASP A 159 -2.28 -16.64 11.80
N ASP A 160 -2.70 -16.55 10.54
CA ASP A 160 -1.82 -16.65 9.37
C ASP A 160 -0.77 -15.55 9.33
N LEU A 161 -1.17 -14.32 9.66
CA LEU A 161 -0.27 -13.18 9.76
C LEU A 161 0.69 -13.32 10.94
N ALA A 162 0.20 -13.75 12.10
CA ALA A 162 1.04 -13.97 13.28
C ALA A 162 2.09 -15.06 13.03
N GLN A 163 1.68 -16.16 12.39
CA GLN A 163 2.59 -17.23 11.98
C GLN A 163 3.64 -16.72 10.99
N TRP A 164 3.24 -15.95 9.98
CA TRP A 164 4.17 -15.41 8.98
C TRP A 164 5.26 -14.53 9.62
N TYR A 165 4.90 -13.62 10.54
CA TYR A 165 5.91 -12.81 11.25
C TYR A 165 6.81 -13.67 12.15
N GLN A 166 6.26 -14.67 12.83
CA GLN A 166 7.07 -15.58 13.64
C GLN A 166 8.09 -16.36 12.80
N GLU A 167 7.72 -16.81 11.60
CA GLU A 167 8.58 -17.58 10.71
C GLU A 167 9.59 -16.69 9.97
N THR A 168 9.18 -15.50 9.53
CA THR A 168 9.98 -14.62 8.66
C THR A 168 10.92 -13.71 9.46
N THR A 169 10.47 -13.21 10.62
CA THR A 169 11.22 -12.23 11.42
C THR A 169 11.60 -12.73 12.81
N ASN A 170 11.14 -13.92 13.21
CA ASN A 170 11.26 -14.44 14.57
C ASN A 170 10.62 -13.53 15.64
N VAL A 171 9.59 -12.75 15.25
CA VAL A 171 8.83 -11.87 16.16
C VAL A 171 7.45 -12.47 16.40
N ASN A 172 7.15 -12.79 17.66
CA ASN A 172 5.80 -13.14 18.09
C ASN A 172 4.97 -11.86 18.28
N ILE A 173 4.29 -11.41 17.21
CA ILE A 173 3.54 -10.14 17.25
C ILE A 173 2.40 -10.12 18.29
N GLY A 174 1.94 -11.30 18.75
CA GLY A 174 0.95 -11.42 19.82
C GLY A 174 1.44 -10.95 21.20
N GLU A 175 2.76 -10.94 21.45
CA GLU A 175 3.34 -10.48 22.73
C GLU A 175 3.17 -8.98 22.95
N TYR A 176 2.90 -8.23 21.88
CA TYR A 176 2.76 -6.77 21.90
C TYR A 176 1.30 -6.31 22.03
N ILE A 177 0.34 -7.23 22.18
CA ILE A 177 -1.06 -6.86 22.42
C ILE A 177 -1.17 -5.95 23.65
N GLY A 178 -1.88 -4.83 23.50
CA GLY A 178 -2.07 -3.83 24.56
C GLY A 178 -0.94 -2.82 24.72
N TYR A 179 0.20 -2.99 24.03
CA TYR A 179 1.25 -1.98 23.97
C TYR A 179 0.72 -0.72 23.26
N GLU A 180 1.21 0.43 23.68
CA GLU A 180 1.01 1.70 22.98
C GLU A 180 1.99 1.80 21.82
N ILE A 181 1.48 2.19 20.65
CA ILE A 181 2.31 2.55 19.50
C ILE A 181 2.66 4.04 19.67
N VAL A 182 3.89 4.34 20.04
CA VAL A 182 4.36 5.70 20.35
C VAL A 182 4.70 6.46 19.08
N SER A 183 5.46 5.81 18.18
CA SER A 183 5.81 6.38 16.88
C SER A 183 5.85 5.30 15.80
N ILE A 184 5.63 5.76 14.56
CA ILE A 184 5.77 4.97 13.34
C ILE A 184 6.72 5.73 12.42
N ASN A 185 7.83 5.11 12.02
CA ASN A 185 8.88 5.74 11.22
C ASN A 185 9.33 7.09 11.81
N TYR A 186 9.57 7.11 13.13
CA TYR A 186 9.97 8.29 13.91
C TYR A 186 8.94 9.43 13.99
N ILE A 187 7.73 9.23 13.46
CA ILE A 187 6.63 10.20 13.53
C ILE A 187 5.68 9.77 14.65
N PRO A 188 5.28 10.67 15.56
CA PRO A 188 4.29 10.36 16.59
C PRO A 188 3.03 9.72 15.98
N THR A 189 2.55 8.62 16.56
CA THR A 189 1.55 7.76 15.90
C THR A 189 0.27 8.49 15.51
N TYR A 190 -0.21 9.41 16.34
CA TYR A 190 -1.39 10.21 16.00
C TYR A 190 -1.19 11.02 14.72
N ASP A 191 -0.06 11.72 14.61
CA ASP A 191 0.28 12.55 13.44
C ASP A 191 0.51 11.66 12.21
N TYR A 192 1.19 10.52 12.38
CA TYR A 192 1.39 9.54 11.31
C TYR A 192 0.05 9.05 10.75
N PHE A 193 -0.88 8.63 11.61
CA PHE A 193 -2.18 8.13 11.16
C PHE A 193 -3.13 9.23 10.67
N MET A 194 -3.04 10.45 11.17
CA MET A 194 -3.78 11.57 10.60
C MET A 194 -3.29 11.88 9.18
N ASN A 195 -1.98 11.84 8.96
CA ASN A 195 -1.38 11.99 7.64
C ASN A 195 -1.78 10.83 6.71
N TYR A 196 -1.70 9.58 7.17
CA TYR A 196 -2.14 8.42 6.41
C TYR A 196 -3.64 8.47 6.07
N ALA A 197 -4.50 8.85 7.02
CA ALA A 197 -5.93 9.04 6.80
C ALA A 197 -6.20 10.09 5.70
N SER A 198 -5.42 11.17 5.69
CA SER A 198 -5.61 12.27 4.74
C SER A 198 -5.14 11.93 3.32
N ASN A 199 -4.08 11.12 3.20
CA ASN A 199 -3.44 10.85 1.90
C ASN A 199 -3.70 9.45 1.35
N SER A 200 -4.24 8.53 2.15
CA SER A 200 -4.37 7.11 1.78
C SER A 200 -5.77 6.53 2.02
N VAL A 201 -6.73 7.31 2.53
CA VAL A 201 -8.09 6.84 2.87
C VAL A 201 -9.17 7.72 2.22
N GLY A 202 -9.40 7.56 0.91
CA GLY A 202 -10.34 8.41 0.15
C GLY A 202 -11.82 8.03 0.23
N ILE A 203 -12.33 7.58 1.37
CA ILE A 203 -13.71 7.02 1.48
C ILE A 203 -14.69 7.91 2.25
N ALA A 204 -14.22 8.97 2.89
CA ALA A 204 -15.09 9.89 3.61
C ALA A 204 -14.57 11.31 3.52
N LYS A 205 -15.49 12.25 3.36
CA LYS A 205 -15.22 13.69 3.32
C LYS A 205 -14.76 14.25 4.68
N ASP A 206 -15.31 13.71 5.76
CA ASP A 206 -14.91 14.04 7.13
C ASP A 206 -13.55 13.41 7.50
N ALA A 207 -12.65 14.21 8.05
CA ALA A 207 -11.31 13.77 8.43
C ALA A 207 -11.34 12.79 9.62
N GLY A 208 -12.25 12.99 10.58
CA GLY A 208 -12.42 12.09 11.72
C GLY A 208 -12.88 10.70 11.28
N ALA A 209 -13.83 10.63 10.34
CA ALA A 209 -14.28 9.39 9.73
C ALA A 209 -13.12 8.67 9.03
N ARG A 210 -12.33 9.35 8.20
CA ARG A 210 -11.13 8.75 7.57
C ARG A 210 -10.15 8.21 8.59
N PHE A 211 -9.89 8.97 9.65
CA PHE A 211 -9.01 8.54 10.74
C PHE A 211 -9.54 7.28 11.44
N ASN A 212 -10.84 7.17 11.67
CA ASN A 212 -11.45 5.95 12.21
C ASN A 212 -11.24 4.73 11.29
N TYR A 213 -11.25 4.91 9.97
CA TYR A 213 -10.97 3.83 9.02
C TYR A 213 -9.50 3.38 8.99
N VAL A 214 -8.57 4.20 9.49
CA VAL A 214 -7.17 3.76 9.71
C VAL A 214 -7.12 2.73 10.83
N MET A 215 -8.01 2.85 11.81
CA MET A 215 -8.08 2.00 12.99
C MET A 215 -8.88 0.71 12.74
N THR A 216 -8.58 -0.30 13.53
CA THR A 216 -9.40 -1.50 13.65
C THR A 216 -10.66 -1.16 14.42
N LEU A 217 -11.81 -1.52 13.87
CA LEU A 217 -13.10 -1.31 14.50
C LEU A 217 -13.56 -2.65 15.12
N PRO A 218 -13.50 -2.78 16.46
CA PRO A 218 -14.04 -3.95 17.14
C PRO A 218 -15.55 -4.02 16.96
N GLU A 219 -16.09 -5.21 16.68
CA GLU A 219 -17.55 -5.41 16.68
C GLU A 219 -17.97 -5.76 18.12
N PRO A 220 -18.93 -5.04 18.71
CA PRO A 220 -19.40 -5.33 20.07
C PRO A 220 -20.25 -6.61 20.21
N ARG A 221 -20.42 -7.40 19.13
CA ARG A 221 -21.23 -8.63 19.17
C ARG A 221 -20.39 -9.85 19.54
N ASP A 222 -20.98 -10.75 20.32
CA ASP A 222 -20.30 -11.97 20.79
C ASP A 222 -19.94 -12.97 19.67
N ASP A 223 -20.54 -12.84 18.48
CA ASP A 223 -20.37 -13.76 17.35
C ASP A 223 -19.43 -13.25 16.23
N ILE A 224 -19.02 -11.98 16.29
CA ILE A 224 -18.09 -11.35 15.35
C ILE A 224 -17.11 -10.52 16.18
N THR A 225 -15.83 -10.86 16.13
CA THR A 225 -14.82 -10.18 16.97
C THR A 225 -14.32 -8.87 16.36
N VAL A 226 -14.44 -8.68 15.04
CA VAL A 226 -13.93 -7.52 14.30
C VAL A 226 -14.94 -7.11 13.23
N VAL A 227 -15.39 -5.84 13.23
CA VAL A 227 -16.20 -5.31 12.12
C VAL A 227 -15.34 -5.21 10.88
N MET A 228 -14.13 -4.66 11.07
CA MET A 228 -13.25 -4.26 10.00
C MET A 228 -11.82 -4.06 10.54
N TYR A 229 -10.85 -4.68 9.86
CA TYR A 229 -9.45 -4.33 10.04
C TYR A 229 -9.19 -2.92 9.51
N GLY A 230 -8.40 -2.14 10.25
CA GLY A 230 -8.06 -0.79 9.83
C GLY A 230 -7.26 -0.78 8.54
N TYR A 231 -7.48 0.23 7.70
CA TYR A 231 -6.79 0.42 6.41
C TYR A 231 -5.28 0.62 6.54
N TRP A 232 -4.78 0.85 7.76
CA TRP A 232 -3.35 0.78 8.04
C TRP A 232 -2.85 -0.67 8.04
N GLN A 233 -3.48 -1.53 8.85
CA GLN A 233 -3.05 -2.92 9.00
C GLN A 233 -3.33 -3.72 7.74
N GLN A 234 -4.48 -3.50 7.10
CA GLN A 234 -4.91 -4.29 5.97
C GLN A 234 -5.25 -3.38 4.79
N ARG A 235 -4.41 -3.47 3.76
CA ARG A 235 -4.54 -2.71 2.52
C ARG A 235 -5.16 -3.60 1.45
N THR A 236 -6.26 -3.13 0.88
CA THR A 236 -6.97 -3.83 -0.21
C THR A 236 -7.45 -2.83 -1.22
N ARG A 237 -7.35 -3.15 -2.53
CA ARG A 237 -8.01 -2.53 -3.70
C ARG A 237 -7.86 -1.01 -3.94
N ARG A 238 -7.66 -0.21 -2.89
CA ARG A 238 -7.81 1.25 -2.80
C ARG A 238 -6.58 1.89 -2.17
N ASN A 239 -5.89 1.16 -1.31
CA ASN A 239 -4.74 1.66 -0.57
C ASN A 239 -3.49 1.68 -1.45
N PRO A 240 -2.58 2.63 -1.22
CA PRO A 240 -1.30 2.67 -1.92
C PRO A 240 -0.47 1.43 -1.60
N PHE A 241 0.33 1.01 -2.56
CA PHE A 241 1.46 0.12 -2.29
C PHE A 241 2.43 0.80 -1.30
N PRO A 242 3.06 0.06 -0.38
CA PRO A 242 3.98 0.67 0.58
C PRO A 242 5.18 1.35 -0.09
N GLU A 243 5.56 2.53 0.40
CA GLU A 243 6.73 3.28 -0.10
C GLU A 243 8.08 2.67 0.34
N SER A 244 8.04 1.77 1.32
CA SER A 244 9.20 1.05 1.85
C SER A 244 8.81 -0.37 2.23
N ASP A 245 9.80 -1.26 2.20
CA ASP A 245 9.69 -2.67 2.59
C ASP A 245 9.44 -2.86 4.09
N MET A 246 9.92 -1.93 4.91
CA MET A 246 9.90 -2.01 6.38
C MET A 246 9.15 -0.84 7.02
N VAL A 247 8.55 -1.11 8.18
CA VAL A 247 7.99 -0.11 9.08
C VAL A 247 8.65 -0.20 10.44
N ARG A 248 9.17 0.93 10.92
CA ARG A 248 9.70 1.06 12.28
C ARG A 248 8.59 1.44 13.24
N TYR A 249 8.44 0.66 14.30
CA TYR A 249 7.56 0.92 15.43
C TYR A 249 8.37 1.19 16.69
N GLU A 250 8.05 2.27 17.38
CA GLU A 250 8.43 2.45 18.77
C GLU A 250 7.21 2.17 19.64
N LEU A 251 7.33 1.17 20.50
CA LEU A 251 6.26 0.65 21.35
C LEU A 251 6.56 0.96 22.82
N LEU A 252 5.50 1.12 23.61
CA LEU A 252 5.57 1.26 25.06
C LEU A 252 4.66 0.22 25.71
N SER A 253 5.25 -0.63 26.55
CA SER A 253 4.53 -1.67 27.27
C SER A 253 3.62 -1.07 28.35
N PRO A 254 2.64 -1.83 28.87
CA PRO A 254 1.84 -1.39 30.02
C PRO A 254 2.67 -1.09 31.28
N SER A 255 3.87 -1.66 31.42
CA SER A 255 4.79 -1.37 32.54
C SER A 255 5.69 -0.16 32.28
N GLY A 256 5.64 0.45 31.09
CA GLY A 256 6.47 1.60 30.71
C GLY A 256 7.81 1.25 30.09
N GLU A 257 8.04 -0.02 29.71
CA GLU A 257 9.23 -0.45 28.97
C GLU A 257 9.07 -0.11 27.49
N SER A 258 10.12 0.46 26.88
CA SER A 258 10.12 0.79 25.47
C SER A 258 10.78 -0.31 24.64
N VAL A 259 10.14 -0.67 23.53
CA VAL A 259 10.65 -1.63 22.54
C VAL A 259 10.63 -0.99 21.17
N VAL A 260 11.63 -1.27 20.35
CA VAL A 260 11.68 -0.82 18.97
C VAL A 260 11.72 -2.01 18.04
N LEU A 261 10.83 -2.04 17.04
CA LEU A 261 10.73 -3.11 16.07
C LEU A 261 10.80 -2.52 14.66
N ASP A 262 11.55 -3.16 13.79
CA ASP A 262 11.48 -2.93 12.35
C ASP A 262 10.78 -4.15 11.75
N LEU A 263 9.59 -3.95 11.17
CA LEU A 263 8.73 -5.03 10.69
C LEU A 263 8.44 -4.88 9.19
N PRO A 264 8.64 -5.94 8.37
CA PRO A 264 8.37 -5.91 6.94
C PRO A 264 6.87 -5.88 6.67
N TRP A 265 6.45 -5.38 5.50
CA TRP A 265 5.11 -5.66 4.99
C TRP A 265 4.97 -7.12 4.55
N SER A 266 3.79 -7.69 4.77
CA SER A 266 3.42 -9.00 4.24
C SER A 266 2.56 -8.85 2.99
N PHE A 267 2.79 -9.68 1.97
CA PHE A 267 2.05 -9.66 0.71
C PHE A 267 1.45 -11.04 0.48
N LYS A 268 0.15 -11.20 0.74
CA LYS A 268 -0.54 -12.48 0.57
C LYS A 268 -1.27 -12.53 -0.76
N ALA A 269 -0.97 -13.51 -1.60
CA ALA A 269 -1.66 -13.67 -2.87
C ALA A 269 -3.10 -14.16 -2.66
N LEU A 270 -4.05 -13.51 -3.34
CA LEU A 270 -5.48 -13.86 -3.32
C LEU A 270 -5.89 -14.73 -4.51
N LYS A 271 -4.96 -15.01 -5.42
CA LYS A 271 -5.15 -15.81 -6.62
C LYS A 271 -3.80 -16.38 -7.07
N THR A 272 -3.83 -17.58 -7.66
CA THR A 272 -2.66 -18.18 -8.30
C THR A 272 -2.36 -17.54 -9.65
N TYR A 273 -1.07 -17.25 -9.87
CA TYR A 273 -0.46 -16.79 -11.10
C TYR A 273 0.77 -17.64 -11.39
N ASP A 274 0.85 -18.23 -12.57
CA ASP A 274 1.99 -19.03 -13.03
C ASP A 274 3.02 -18.23 -13.85
N GLY A 275 2.85 -16.90 -13.89
CA GLY A 275 3.75 -15.95 -14.53
C GLY A 275 3.03 -14.71 -15.08
N LEU A 276 3.79 -13.88 -15.80
CA LEU A 276 3.29 -12.61 -16.35
C LEU A 276 2.06 -12.75 -17.26
N ASP A 277 1.94 -13.83 -18.01
CA ASP A 277 0.81 -14.02 -18.93
C ASP A 277 -0.49 -14.30 -18.18
N SER A 278 -0.48 -15.09 -17.10
CA SER A 278 -1.67 -15.27 -16.25
C SER A 278 -1.97 -14.02 -15.44
N TRP A 279 -0.95 -13.27 -15.01
CA TRP A 279 -1.12 -11.97 -14.36
C TRP A 279 -1.89 -10.98 -15.25
N LYS A 280 -1.51 -10.89 -16.53
CA LYS A 280 -2.17 -10.04 -17.53
C LYS A 280 -3.59 -10.47 -17.91
N GLN A 281 -4.03 -11.68 -17.58
CA GLN A 281 -5.42 -12.09 -17.83
C GLN A 281 -6.42 -11.36 -16.92
N ASP A 282 -5.97 -10.83 -15.78
CA ASP A 282 -6.79 -10.02 -14.87
C ASP A 282 -6.59 -8.51 -15.09
N TYR A 283 -5.98 -8.12 -16.21
CA TYR A 283 -5.87 -6.73 -16.63
C TYR A 283 -7.14 -6.28 -17.35
#